data_AF-A0A2E0XRJ7-F1
#
_entry.id   AF-A0A2E0XRJ7-F1
#
_cell.length_a   1.000
_cell.length_b   1.000
_cell.length_c   1.000
_cell.angle_alpha   90.00
_cell.angle_beta   90.00
_cell.angle_gamma   90.00
#
_symmetry.space_group_name_H-M   'P 1'
#
loop_
_entity.id
_entity.type
_entity.pdbx_description
1 polymer ?
#
loop_
_entity_poly.entity_id
_entity_poly.type
_entity_poly.pdbx_seq_one_letter_code
_entity_poly.pdbx_strand_id
1 'polypeptide(L)' 'MVMKNVENKTSALVATATIELLGPDKDRILTIAADGRKVFAQHEKVVKALKCGYYFARPDSCW' A
#
# COMPACT_ATOMS: atom_id res chain seq x y z
N MET A 1 -2.54 15.28 -3.81
CA MET A 1 -2.50 13.92 -4.37
C MET A 1 -1.04 13.54 -4.53
N VAL A 2 -0.56 12.51 -3.82
CA VAL A 2 0.83 12.08 -3.91
C VAL A 2 0.89 10.84 -4.80
N MET A 3 1.70 10.88 -5.86
CA MET A 3 1.86 9.76 -6.79
C MET A 3 3.33 9.43 -6.95
N LYS A 4 3.67 8.14 -6.94
CA LYS A 4 5.02 7.66 -7.23
C LYS A 4 4.95 6.68 -8.41
N ASN A 5 5.69 6.98 -9.47
CA ASN A 5 5.82 6.08 -10.61
C ASN A 5 6.76 4.93 -10.23
N VAL A 6 6.37 3.70 -10.56
CA VAL A 6 7.15 2.48 -10.28
C VAL A 6 7.41 1.82 -11.63
N GLU A 7 8.67 1.86 -12.07
CA GLU A 7 9.10 1.38 -13.39
C GLU A 7 8.86 -0.12 -13.61
N ASN A 8 8.83 -0.91 -12.52
CA ASN A 8 8.57 -2.35 -12.59
C ASN A 8 7.52 -2.73 -11.53
N LYS A 9 6.35 -3.23 -11.96
CA LYS A 9 5.17 -3.48 -11.10
C LYS A 9 5.33 -4.74 -10.22
N THR A 10 6.49 -4.91 -9.60
CA THR A 10 6.76 -5.99 -8.66
C THR A 10 6.22 -5.62 -7.29
N SER A 11 5.66 -6.60 -6.57
CA SER A 11 5.07 -6.37 -5.25
C SER A 11 6.04 -5.81 -4.21
N ALA A 12 7.33 -6.13 -4.32
CA ALA A 12 8.38 -5.56 -3.48
C ALA A 12 8.56 -4.05 -3.73
N LEU A 13 8.62 -3.63 -4.99
CA LEU A 13 8.83 -2.22 -5.35
C LEU A 13 7.64 -1.36 -4.97
N VAL A 14 6.42 -1.87 -5.18
CA VAL A 14 5.19 -1.18 -4.76
C VAL A 14 5.15 -1.02 -3.24
N ALA A 15 5.52 -2.05 -2.48
CA ALA A 15 5.58 -1.96 -1.02
C ALA A 15 6.60 -0.91 -0.54
N THR A 16 7.83 -0.94 -1.06
CA THR A 16 8.87 0.05 -0.72
C THR A 16 8.43 1.46 -1.08
N ALA A 17 7.91 1.66 -2.30
CA ALA A 17 7.42 2.96 -2.74
C ALA A 17 6.29 3.47 -1.84
N THR A 18 5.38 2.59 -1.41
CA THR A 18 4.29 2.94 -0.48
C THR A 18 4.83 3.38 0.88
N ILE A 19 5.79 2.64 1.45
CA ILE A 19 6.41 2.97 2.75
C ILE A 19 7.16 4.30 2.67
N GLU A 20 7.92 4.55 1.60
CA GLU A 20 8.64 5.81 1.43
C GLU A 20 7.70 7.00 1.25
N LEU A 21 6.60 6.79 0.53
CA LEU A 21 5.62 7.85 0.27
C LEU A 21 4.83 8.23 1.52
N LEU A 22 4.44 7.22 2.29
CA LEU A 22 3.53 7.36 3.43
C LEU A 22 4.25 7.44 4.78
N GLY A 23 5.53 7.08 4.82
CA GLY A 23 6.36 7.06 6.02
C GLY A 23 6.37 8.37 6.81
N PRO A 24 6.46 9.55 6.17
CA PRO A 24 6.40 10.83 6.87
C PRO A 24 5.08 11.08 7.61
N ASP A 25 3.98 10.53 7.11
CA ASP A 25 2.63 10.71 7.66
C ASP A 25 2.12 9.44 8.38
N LYS A 26 2.99 8.48 8.70
CA LYS A 26 2.59 7.16 9.23
C LYS A 26 1.65 7.25 10.45
N ASP A 27 1.85 8.24 11.32
CA ASP A 27 1.06 8.42 12.55
C ASP A 27 -0.37 8.92 12.27
N ARG A 28 -0.62 9.39 11.05
CA ARG A 28 -1.94 9.84 10.57
C ARG A 28 -2.65 8.76 9.75
N ILE A 29 -1.98 7.65 9.46
CA ILE A 29 -2.49 6.60 8.57
C ILE A 29 -3.08 5.49 9.43
N LEU A 30 -4.41 5.46 9.50
CA LEU A 30 -5.14 4.46 10.26
C LEU A 30 -5.31 3.15 9.49
N THR A 31 -5.65 3.23 8.19
CA THR A 31 -5.92 2.06 7.36
C THR A 31 -5.62 2.35 5.89
N ILE A 32 -4.99 1.38 5.22
CA ILE A 32 -4.75 1.40 3.77
C ILE A 32 -5.70 0.41 3.11
N ALA A 33 -6.45 0.86 2.11
CA ALA A 33 -7.27 -0.01 1.27
C ALA A 33 -6.55 -0.24 -0.07
N ALA A 34 -6.43 -1.49 -0.50
CA ALA A 34 -5.84 -1.86 -1.78
C ALA A 34 -6.71 -2.87 -2.52
N ASP A 35 -6.56 -2.95 -3.84
CA ASP A 35 -7.21 -4.00 -4.61
C ASP A 35 -6.50 -5.35 -4.39
N GLY A 36 -7.19 -6.45 -4.68
CA GLY A 36 -6.64 -7.81 -4.52
C GLY A 36 -5.57 -8.20 -5.55
N ARG A 37 -4.94 -7.24 -6.26
CA ARG A 37 -3.92 -7.58 -7.27
C ARG A 37 -2.65 -8.08 -6.62
N LYS A 38 -1.94 -8.97 -7.32
CA LYS A 38 -0.66 -9.56 -6.89
C LYS A 38 0.43 -8.53 -6.56
N VAL A 39 0.33 -7.33 -7.12
CA VAL A 39 1.27 -6.22 -6.83
C VAL A 39 1.17 -5.73 -5.38
N PHE A 40 0.08 -6.03 -4.68
CA PHE A 40 -0.10 -5.71 -3.26
C PHE A 40 0.14 -6.91 -2.33
N ALA A 41 0.68 -8.02 -2.86
CA ALA A 41 0.95 -9.23 -2.06
C ALA A 41 1.88 -8.97 -0.85
N GLN A 42 2.77 -7.96 -0.92
CA GLN A 42 3.66 -7.59 0.19
C GLN A 42 3.05 -6.60 1.20
N HIS A 43 1.72 -6.54 1.29
CA HIS A 43 0.99 -5.72 2.27
C HIS A 43 1.46 -5.88 3.72
N GLU A 44 1.87 -7.08 4.14
CA GLU A 44 2.39 -7.30 5.51
C GLU A 44 3.62 -6.43 5.83
N LYS A 45 4.50 -6.19 4.84
CA LYS A 45 5.67 -5.32 5.04
C LYS A 45 5.24 -3.87 5.24
N VAL A 46 4.24 -3.43 4.48
CA VAL A 46 3.67 -2.08 4.58
C VAL A 46 3.01 -1.88 5.93
N VAL A 47 2.19 -2.84 6.38
CA VAL A 47 1.54 -2.84 7.70
C VAL A 47 2.56 -2.74 8.82
N LYS A 48 3.62 -3.55 8.78
CA LYS A 48 4.66 -3.53 9.81
C LYS A 48 5.43 -2.21 9.86
N ALA A 49 5.73 -1.63 8.70
CA ALA A 49 6.48 -0.38 8.60
C ALA A 49 5.66 0.84 9.01
N LEU A 50 4.39 0.91 8.58
CA LEU A 50 3.51 2.06 8.82
C LEU A 50 2.65 1.90 10.09
N LYS A 51 2.62 0.71 10.70
CA LYS A 51 1.80 0.37 11.86
C LYS A 51 0.31 0.71 11.68
N CYS A 52 -0.20 0.49 10.47
CA CYS A 52 -1.58 0.80 10.09
C CYS A 52 -2.36 -0.47 9.75
N GLY A 53 -3.69 -0.38 9.73
CA GLY A 53 -4.54 -1.43 9.16
C GLY A 53 -4.34 -1.57 7.64
N TYR A 54 -4.62 -2.75 7.10
CA TYR A 54 -4.61 -2.98 5.66
C TYR A 54 -5.79 -3.86 5.25
N TYR A 55 -6.57 -3.37 4.28
CA TYR A 55 -7.79 -4.00 3.82
C TYR A 55 -7.72 -4.23 2.31
N PHE A 56 -8.13 -5.42 1.87
CA PHE A 56 -8.29 -5.72 0.46
C PHE A 56 -9.74 -5.51 0.05
N ALA A 57 -9.95 -4.62 -0.93
CA ALA A 57 -11.25 -4.39 -1.53
C ALA A 57 -11.78 -5.68 -2.17
N ARG A 58 -13.08 -5.94 -2.02
CA ARG A 58 -13.73 -7.07 -2.68
C ARG A 58 -13.73 -6.87 -4.21
N PRO A 59 -13.73 -7.96 -5.00
CA PRO A 59 -13.61 -7.89 -6.46
C PRO A 59 -14.63 -6.99 -7.16
N ASP A 60 -15.82 -6.82 -6.58
CA ASP A 60 -16.93 -6.01 -7.13
C ASP A 60 -17.08 -4.63 -6.45
N SER A 61 -16.07 -4.18 -5.71
CA SER A 61 -16.08 -2.86 -5.08
C SER A 61 -15.40 -1.84 -5.99
N CYS A 62 -16.20 -1.17 -6.83
CA CYS A 62 -15.81 0.07 -7.50
C CYS A 62 -16.08 1.23 -6.52
N TRP A 63 -15.02 1.83 -5.98
CA TRP A 63 -15.09 3.09 -5.23
C TRP A 63 -14.75 4.25 -6.16
#